data_AF-A0A812MAU2-F1
#
_entry.id   AF-A0A812MAU2-F1
#
_cell.length_a   1.000
_cell.length_b   1.000
_cell.length_c   1.000
_cell.angle_alpha   90.00
_cell.angle_beta   90.00
_cell.angle_gamma   90.00
#
_symmetry.space_group_name_H-M   'P 1'
#
loop_
_entity.id
_entity.type
_entity.pdbx_description
1 polymer ?
#
loop_
_entity_poly.entity_id
_entity_poly.type
_entity_poly.pdbx_seq_one_letter_code
_entity_poly.pdbx_strand_id
1 'polypeptide(L)'
;MLKRLQRHAAKFHQHANKPRVIRKYVAAAEHFGKAEVRKHTAHVAAWVAYPPEGRTPDVSELRLLAQLVRKLGSGPLPPRLRLVLPAAQRSLRSYSSARDEWEVARSYLQKRLARLRCCAESMPQIEEAPATPAASSEKNKKDASGSASGPEAIFRSMNRWANMRLEEKSKCLEEAAVVVGNLDSNTCQTKLCEVVSQAVGALAPPRTASQQAQPVSGTGEVDTCNSAEEAGPSLNLQRRTRKLLLKALRAWQSQGFDPKLIQEELRYLQKLFDDFEAKRGDLPGAASASAWLAIRQVAEELQQTADGIVVEAQASRSTKSILGVERSSKQDVMDKVMVALGGQATLKQLVTYVEQHPQDVEESEALAKRLRRSGASDFFAVKVKSKDGQAIYGLAECRPRGVRRGRRGFAARTHLRELACECFGPFRQHAEEASRDYARLQAWRATLTPTALLERVRRWKGARITSAKRLDGARRTAK
;
A
#
# COMPACT_ATOMS: atom_id res chain seq x y z
N MET A 1 31.92 18.71 -3.20
CA MET A 1 31.02 17.54 -3.01
C MET A 1 31.66 16.21 -3.41
N LEU A 2 32.32 16.10 -4.57
CA LEU A 2 32.94 14.86 -5.06
C LEU A 2 33.92 14.20 -4.07
N LYS A 3 34.85 14.98 -3.48
CA LYS A 3 35.78 14.51 -2.44
C LYS A 3 35.08 13.82 -1.26
N ARG A 4 33.87 14.26 -0.90
CA ARG A 4 33.08 13.63 0.19
C ARG A 4 32.54 12.25 -0.21
N LEU A 5 32.14 12.08 -1.47
CA LEU A 5 31.70 10.79 -2.01
C LEU A 5 32.88 9.81 -2.13
N GLN A 6 34.04 10.28 -2.59
CA GLN A 6 35.28 9.49 -2.62
C GLN A 6 35.70 9.03 -1.21
N ARG A 7 35.68 9.92 -0.21
CA ARG A 7 35.93 9.54 1.19
C ARG A 7 34.93 8.50 1.70
N HIS A 8 33.66 8.59 1.31
CA HIS A 8 32.65 7.61 1.69
C HIS A 8 32.90 6.24 1.04
N ALA A 9 33.36 6.21 -0.21
CA ALA A 9 33.80 5.00 -0.89
C ALA A 9 35.03 4.40 -0.21
N ALA A 10 36.06 5.19 0.05
CA ALA A 10 37.25 4.74 0.77
C ALA A 10 36.91 4.10 2.14
N LYS A 11 36.05 4.76 2.94
CA LYS A 11 35.58 4.20 4.22
C LYS A 11 34.86 2.86 4.06
N PHE A 12 34.03 2.72 3.04
CA PHE A 12 33.35 1.45 2.76
C PHE A 12 34.34 0.37 2.31
N HIS A 13 35.31 0.70 1.47
CA HIS A 13 36.30 -0.26 0.97
C HIS A 13 37.31 -0.69 2.05
N GLN A 14 37.60 0.18 3.02
CA GLN A 14 38.41 -0.13 4.22
C GLN A 14 37.64 -0.96 5.26
N HIS A 15 36.32 -1.06 5.17
CA HIS A 15 35.52 -1.81 6.14
C HIS A 15 35.77 -3.31 6.01
N ALA A 16 36.16 -3.98 7.10
CA ALA A 16 36.50 -5.41 7.08
C ALA A 16 35.32 -6.30 6.66
N ASN A 17 34.10 -6.01 7.13
CA ASN A 17 32.89 -6.78 6.82
C ASN A 17 31.93 -6.02 5.89
N LYS A 18 32.29 -5.91 4.61
CA LYS A 18 31.45 -5.26 3.57
C LYS A 18 30.07 -5.93 3.43
N PRO A 19 29.93 -7.27 3.43
CA PRO A 19 28.61 -7.91 3.33
C PRO A 19 27.64 -7.50 4.45
N ARG A 20 28.14 -7.24 5.68
CA ARG A 20 27.29 -6.72 6.77
C ARG A 20 26.80 -5.30 6.49
N VAL A 21 27.65 -4.42 5.94
CA VAL A 21 27.26 -3.06 5.56
C VAL A 21 26.19 -3.10 4.46
N ILE A 22 26.38 -3.93 3.43
CA ILE A 22 25.40 -4.09 2.35
C ILE A 22 24.07 -4.60 2.91
N ARG A 23 24.07 -5.66 3.73
CA ARG A 23 22.85 -6.19 4.37
C ARG A 23 22.12 -5.13 5.20
N LYS A 24 22.85 -4.31 5.95
CA LYS A 24 22.26 -3.18 6.69
C LYS A 24 21.57 -2.18 5.76
N TYR A 25 22.19 -1.84 4.64
CA TYR A 25 21.60 -0.94 3.65
C TYR A 25 20.39 -1.56 2.95
N VAL A 26 20.43 -2.85 2.61
CA VAL A 26 19.29 -3.56 1.99
C VAL A 26 18.08 -3.57 2.92
N ALA A 27 18.26 -3.94 4.19
CA ALA A 27 17.17 -3.94 5.17
C ALA A 27 16.62 -2.52 5.44
N ALA A 28 17.51 -1.53 5.53
CA ALA A 28 17.09 -0.15 5.74
C ALA A 28 16.45 0.48 4.49
N ALA A 29 16.81 0.03 3.29
CA ALA A 29 16.30 0.56 2.02
C ALA A 29 14.78 0.44 1.92
N GLU A 30 14.16 -0.54 2.58
CA GLU A 30 12.71 -0.70 2.62
C GLU A 30 12.01 0.50 3.29
N HIS A 31 12.64 1.09 4.29
CA HIS A 31 12.08 2.13 5.15
C HIS A 31 12.58 3.54 4.83
N PHE A 32 13.58 3.68 3.95
CA PHE A 32 14.13 5.00 3.62
C PHE A 32 13.08 5.93 2.99
N GLY A 33 13.01 7.13 3.55
CA GLY A 33 12.33 8.27 2.94
C GLY A 33 13.08 8.79 1.72
N LYS A 34 12.44 9.69 0.96
CA LYS A 34 12.94 10.20 -0.33
C LYS A 34 14.32 10.86 -0.25
N ALA A 35 14.56 11.67 0.79
CA ALA A 35 15.84 12.34 0.99
C ALA A 35 16.98 11.35 1.26
N GLU A 36 16.68 10.30 2.02
CA GLU A 36 17.62 9.23 2.38
C GLU A 36 17.93 8.37 1.16
N VAL A 37 16.93 7.99 0.36
CA VAL A 37 17.16 7.28 -0.91
C VAL A 37 18.09 8.10 -1.80
N ARG A 38 17.81 9.40 -2.04
CA ARG A 38 18.68 10.27 -2.85
C ARG A 38 20.12 10.33 -2.34
N LYS A 39 20.31 10.45 -1.02
CA LYS A 39 21.62 10.49 -0.36
C LYS A 39 22.35 9.15 -0.50
N HIS A 40 21.68 8.05 -0.17
CA HIS A 40 22.27 6.72 -0.12
C HIS A 40 22.52 6.14 -1.51
N THR A 41 21.69 6.43 -2.52
CA THR A 41 21.99 6.04 -3.91
C THR A 41 23.32 6.64 -4.38
N ALA A 42 23.58 7.92 -4.08
CA ALA A 42 24.85 8.55 -4.44
C ALA A 42 26.05 7.94 -3.69
N HIS A 43 25.85 7.52 -2.43
CA HIS A 43 26.88 6.85 -1.65
C HIS A 43 27.21 5.46 -2.23
N VAL A 44 26.19 4.66 -2.54
CA VAL A 44 26.38 3.32 -3.10
C VAL A 44 26.95 3.41 -4.52
N ALA A 45 26.51 4.38 -5.33
CA ALA A 45 27.11 4.65 -6.63
C ALA A 45 28.60 5.02 -6.52
N ALA A 46 29.01 5.73 -5.45
CA ALA A 46 30.41 6.03 -5.19
C ALA A 46 31.25 4.79 -4.86
N TRP A 47 30.66 3.78 -4.18
CA TRP A 47 31.33 2.50 -3.93
C TRP A 47 31.66 1.78 -5.24
N VAL A 48 30.76 1.86 -6.23
CA VAL A 48 30.96 1.26 -7.55
C VAL A 48 31.92 2.10 -8.41
N ALA A 49 31.89 3.43 -8.27
CA ALA A 49 32.70 4.35 -9.07
C ALA A 49 34.19 4.39 -8.69
N TYR A 50 34.51 4.15 -7.42
CA TYR A 50 35.86 4.32 -6.88
C TYR A 50 36.34 3.07 -6.13
N PRO A 51 36.34 1.88 -6.78
CA PRO A 51 36.92 0.69 -6.16
C PRO A 51 38.44 0.86 -5.99
N PRO A 52 39.06 0.19 -5.00
CA PRO A 52 40.52 0.02 -4.95
C PRO A 52 41.04 -0.60 -6.25
N GLU A 53 42.29 -0.33 -6.59
CA GLU A 53 42.93 -0.89 -7.79
C GLU A 53 42.81 -2.42 -7.80
N GLY A 54 42.46 -2.98 -8.97
CA GLY A 54 42.25 -4.41 -9.17
C GLY A 54 40.97 -4.99 -8.57
N ARG A 55 40.17 -4.23 -7.81
CA ARG A 55 38.93 -4.74 -7.21
C ARG A 55 37.72 -4.58 -8.14
N THR A 56 37.03 -5.67 -8.42
CA THR A 56 35.72 -5.66 -9.08
C THR A 56 34.58 -5.35 -8.08
N PRO A 57 33.56 -4.55 -8.47
CA PRO A 57 32.35 -4.39 -7.67
C PRO A 57 31.59 -5.71 -7.52
N ASP A 58 31.09 -5.98 -6.31
CA ASP A 58 30.37 -7.23 -6.02
C ASP A 58 28.93 -7.20 -6.54
N VAL A 59 28.36 -8.37 -6.87
CA VAL A 59 26.97 -8.54 -7.31
C VAL A 59 26.00 -7.90 -6.31
N SER A 60 26.28 -8.05 -5.02
CA SER A 60 25.49 -7.47 -3.93
C SER A 60 25.45 -5.94 -3.97
N GLU A 61 26.56 -5.30 -4.35
CA GLU A 61 26.68 -3.84 -4.49
C GLU A 61 25.83 -3.35 -5.67
N LEU A 62 25.86 -4.07 -6.80
CA LEU A 62 25.06 -3.77 -7.98
C LEU A 62 23.57 -3.92 -7.71
N ARG A 63 23.15 -5.01 -7.05
CA ARG A 63 21.75 -5.27 -6.67
C ARG A 63 21.22 -4.19 -5.73
N LEU A 64 22.00 -3.78 -4.73
CA LEU A 64 21.64 -2.68 -3.83
C LEU A 64 21.50 -1.36 -4.60
N LEU A 65 22.46 -1.02 -5.48
CA LEU A 65 22.37 0.20 -6.28
C LEU A 65 21.13 0.19 -7.16
N ALA A 66 20.82 -0.93 -7.80
CA ALA A 66 19.63 -1.07 -8.64
C ALA A 66 18.33 -0.95 -7.83
N GLN A 67 18.28 -1.51 -6.60
CA GLN A 67 17.14 -1.36 -5.69
C GLN A 67 16.90 0.12 -5.31
N LEU A 68 17.97 0.84 -4.98
CA LEU A 68 17.89 2.26 -4.63
C LEU A 68 17.54 3.14 -5.84
N VAL A 69 18.07 2.86 -7.03
CA VAL A 69 17.69 3.52 -8.28
C VAL A 69 16.22 3.26 -8.60
N ARG A 70 15.72 2.03 -8.41
CA ARG A 70 14.30 1.72 -8.58
C ARG A 70 13.42 2.58 -7.66
N LYS A 71 13.84 2.76 -6.40
CA LYS A 71 13.13 3.62 -5.44
C LYS A 71 13.21 5.11 -5.75
N LEU A 72 14.21 5.58 -6.49
CA LEU A 72 14.24 6.96 -6.98
C LEU A 72 13.12 7.25 -8.01
N GLY A 73 12.61 6.22 -8.69
CA GLY A 73 11.60 6.35 -9.73
C GLY A 73 12.17 6.92 -11.04
N SER A 74 11.31 7.51 -11.86
CA SER A 74 11.69 8.28 -13.04
C SER A 74 11.83 9.77 -12.68
N GLY A 75 12.77 10.45 -13.35
CA GLY A 75 13.00 11.88 -13.13
C GLY A 75 14.44 12.32 -13.38
N PRO A 76 14.75 13.59 -13.09
CA PRO A 76 16.09 14.14 -13.21
C PRO A 76 16.99 13.49 -12.15
N LEU A 77 18.26 13.27 -12.53
CA LEU A 77 19.21 12.72 -11.59
C LEU A 77 19.46 13.66 -10.41
N PRO A 78 19.41 13.16 -9.15
CA PRO A 78 19.83 13.94 -8.00
C PRO A 78 21.24 14.52 -8.21
N PRO A 79 21.53 15.78 -7.82
CA PRO A 79 22.79 16.46 -8.14
C PRO A 79 24.04 15.67 -7.71
N ARG A 80 24.01 15.01 -6.55
CA ARG A 80 25.11 14.16 -6.06
C ARG A 80 25.29 12.89 -6.90
N LEU A 81 24.19 12.30 -7.36
CA LEU A 81 24.25 11.11 -8.22
C LEU A 81 24.79 11.48 -9.59
N ARG A 82 24.40 12.64 -10.15
CA ARG A 82 24.91 13.16 -11.42
C ARG A 82 26.44 13.29 -11.45
N LEU A 83 27.05 13.67 -10.32
CA LEU A 83 28.51 13.80 -10.21
C LEU A 83 29.26 12.46 -10.26
N VAL A 84 28.67 11.39 -9.75
CA VAL A 84 29.36 10.10 -9.56
C VAL A 84 28.94 9.03 -10.55
N LEU A 85 27.74 9.14 -11.13
CA LEU A 85 27.20 8.13 -12.03
C LEU A 85 28.07 7.90 -13.27
N PRO A 86 28.63 8.93 -13.95
CA PRO A 86 29.52 8.69 -15.09
C PRO A 86 30.75 7.85 -14.73
N ALA A 87 31.33 8.08 -13.55
CA ALA A 87 32.45 7.29 -13.05
C ALA A 87 32.03 5.86 -12.69
N ALA A 88 30.84 5.67 -12.08
CA ALA A 88 30.27 4.35 -11.83
C ALA A 88 30.02 3.58 -13.14
N GLN A 89 29.46 4.24 -14.16
CA GLN A 89 29.22 3.63 -15.47
C GLN A 89 30.52 3.26 -16.19
N ARG A 90 31.56 4.10 -16.09
CA ARG A 90 32.89 3.80 -16.64
C ARG A 90 33.49 2.57 -15.96
N SER A 91 33.44 2.53 -14.62
CA SER A 91 33.85 1.36 -13.82
C SER A 91 33.10 0.09 -14.25
N LEU A 92 31.77 0.15 -14.43
CA LEU A 92 30.98 -1.01 -14.88
C LEU A 92 31.27 -1.46 -16.32
N ARG A 93 31.82 -0.58 -17.17
CA ARG A 93 32.21 -0.93 -18.55
C ARG A 93 33.62 -1.52 -18.62
N SER A 94 34.52 -1.13 -17.71
CA SER A 94 35.91 -1.63 -17.69
C SER A 94 36.02 -3.08 -17.21
N TYR A 95 34.97 -3.65 -16.63
CA TYR A 95 34.95 -5.04 -16.20
C TYR A 95 34.11 -5.89 -17.15
N SER A 96 34.73 -6.92 -17.71
CA SER A 96 34.05 -8.10 -18.22
C SER A 96 34.23 -9.22 -17.18
N SER A 97 33.14 -9.73 -16.63
CA SER A 97 33.18 -10.82 -15.66
C SER A 97 32.75 -12.11 -16.33
N ALA A 98 33.49 -13.20 -16.14
CA ALA A 98 33.09 -14.55 -16.60
C ALA A 98 31.87 -15.12 -15.84
N ARG A 99 31.40 -14.43 -14.78
CA ARG A 99 30.24 -14.86 -13.98
C ARG A 99 28.95 -14.29 -14.52
N ASP A 100 28.05 -15.16 -14.97
CA ASP A 100 26.71 -14.82 -15.49
C ASP A 100 25.90 -13.94 -14.53
N GLU A 101 25.94 -14.22 -13.23
CA GLU A 101 25.20 -13.45 -12.22
C GLU A 101 25.59 -11.97 -12.19
N TRP A 102 26.87 -11.67 -12.45
CA TRP A 102 27.36 -10.30 -12.46
C TRP A 102 26.85 -9.55 -13.68
N GLU A 103 26.84 -10.19 -14.85
CA GLU A 103 26.29 -9.62 -16.07
C GLU A 103 24.77 -9.40 -15.98
N VAL A 104 24.04 -10.33 -15.37
CA VAL A 104 22.60 -10.16 -15.08
C VAL A 104 22.38 -8.95 -14.17
N ALA A 105 23.16 -8.80 -13.10
CA ALA A 105 23.04 -7.67 -12.19
C ALA A 105 23.43 -6.33 -12.85
N ARG A 106 24.48 -6.32 -13.68
CA ARG A 106 24.91 -5.15 -14.46
C ARG A 106 23.82 -4.73 -15.46
N SER A 107 23.30 -5.68 -16.24
CA SER A 107 22.22 -5.44 -17.22
C SER A 107 20.96 -4.92 -16.51
N TYR A 108 20.59 -5.51 -15.38
CA TYR A 108 19.47 -5.03 -14.57
C TYR A 108 19.67 -3.59 -14.09
N LEU A 109 20.86 -3.26 -13.58
CA LEU A 109 21.19 -1.90 -13.16
C LEU A 109 21.16 -0.91 -14.35
N GLN A 110 21.74 -1.26 -15.49
CA GLN A 110 21.73 -0.43 -16.70
C GLN A 110 20.29 -0.14 -17.16
N LYS A 111 19.42 -1.15 -17.19
CA LYS A 111 17.98 -0.98 -17.50
C LYS A 111 17.28 -0.03 -16.53
N ARG A 112 17.69 0.00 -15.26
CA ARG A 112 17.13 0.93 -14.26
C ARG A 112 17.68 2.34 -14.42
N LEU A 113 18.99 2.48 -14.67
CA LEU A 113 19.63 3.77 -14.91
C LEU A 113 19.09 4.46 -16.17
N ALA A 114 18.77 3.70 -17.23
CA ALA A 114 18.15 4.22 -18.44
C ALA A 114 16.78 4.88 -18.21
N ARG A 115 16.11 4.60 -17.09
CA ARG A 115 14.84 5.26 -16.71
C ARG A 115 15.05 6.62 -16.03
N LEU A 116 16.26 6.90 -15.56
CA LEU A 116 16.62 8.22 -15.03
C LEU A 116 16.97 9.11 -16.22
N ARG A 117 16.23 10.20 -16.41
CA ARG A 117 16.51 11.14 -17.50
C ARG A 117 17.74 11.96 -17.11
N CYS A 118 18.85 11.78 -17.83
CA CYS A 118 19.95 12.74 -17.78
C CYS A 118 19.46 14.02 -18.46
N CYS A 119 19.27 15.11 -17.70
CA CYS A 119 18.92 16.42 -18.22
C CYS A 119 20.05 17.09 -19.03
N ALA A 120 20.91 16.33 -19.70
CA ALA A 120 22.09 16.83 -20.38
C ALA A 120 21.93 16.97 -21.91
N GLU A 121 20.82 16.55 -22.50
CA GLU A 121 20.59 16.67 -23.94
C GLU A 121 19.44 17.62 -24.23
N SER A 122 19.69 18.88 -23.91
CA SER A 122 19.10 20.03 -24.60
C SER A 122 20.18 21.11 -24.64
N MET A 123 21.30 20.77 -25.29
CA MET A 123 22.13 21.79 -25.94
C MET A 123 21.30 22.28 -27.13
N PRO A 124 21.14 23.59 -27.35
CA PRO A 124 20.46 24.09 -28.53
C PRO A 124 21.23 23.57 -29.75
N GLN A 125 20.57 22.72 -30.54
CA GLN A 125 21.02 22.51 -31.90
C GLN A 125 20.82 23.83 -32.61
N ILE A 126 21.93 24.47 -32.98
CA ILE A 126 21.94 25.50 -34.00
C ILE A 126 21.32 24.87 -35.25
N GLU A 127 20.27 25.50 -35.75
CA GLU A 127 19.52 25.09 -36.93
C GLU A 127 20.46 24.91 -38.14
N GLU A 128 20.45 23.72 -38.72
CA GLU A 128 20.62 23.53 -40.15
C GLU A 128 19.48 22.63 -40.63
N ALA A 129 18.60 23.21 -41.45
CA ALA A 129 17.53 22.52 -42.17
C ALA A 129 18.03 22.09 -43.57
N PRO A 130 17.22 21.40 -44.40
CA PRO A 130 16.53 20.13 -44.14
C PRO A 130 16.79 19.11 -45.27
N ALA A 131 16.59 17.82 -45.01
CA ALA A 131 16.28 16.84 -46.07
C ALA A 131 15.39 15.70 -45.52
N THR A 132 14.50 15.27 -46.39
CA THR A 132 13.19 14.63 -46.21
C THR A 132 13.23 13.11 -45.92
N PRO A 133 12.10 12.37 -45.78
CA PRO A 133 11.91 11.38 -44.73
C PRO A 133 11.93 9.93 -45.24
N ALA A 134 12.13 8.95 -44.35
CA ALA A 134 11.72 7.58 -44.62
C ALA A 134 11.41 6.77 -43.36
N ALA A 135 10.25 6.11 -43.43
CA ALA A 135 9.89 4.81 -42.87
C ALA A 135 9.71 4.67 -41.34
N SER A 136 8.43 4.55 -41.00
CA SER A 136 7.87 4.06 -39.75
C SER A 136 8.40 2.68 -39.35
N SER A 137 8.66 2.52 -38.05
CA SER A 137 8.69 1.21 -37.41
C SER A 137 7.87 1.28 -36.13
N GLU A 138 6.56 1.03 -36.30
CA GLU A 138 5.66 0.65 -35.22
C GLU A 138 6.09 -0.73 -34.69
N LYS A 139 6.91 -0.74 -33.63
CA LYS A 139 7.13 -1.94 -32.83
C LYS A 139 6.26 -1.87 -31.58
N ASN A 140 5.18 -2.66 -31.64
CA ASN A 140 4.31 -3.11 -30.57
C ASN A 140 5.03 -3.18 -29.21
N LYS A 141 4.84 -2.13 -28.42
CA LYS A 141 5.16 -2.13 -27.00
C LYS A 141 3.96 -2.75 -26.30
N LYS A 142 4.08 -4.02 -25.97
CA LYS A 142 3.13 -4.73 -25.10
C LYS A 142 3.20 -4.06 -23.72
N ASP A 143 2.36 -3.05 -23.54
CA ASP A 143 2.27 -2.31 -22.30
C ASP A 143 1.85 -3.28 -21.21
N ALA A 144 2.76 -3.44 -20.24
CA ALA A 144 2.40 -3.96 -18.94
C ALA A 144 1.46 -2.92 -18.32
N SER A 145 0.16 -3.07 -18.63
CA SER A 145 -0.96 -2.41 -17.96
C SER A 145 -1.00 -2.89 -16.51
N GLY A 146 -0.03 -2.43 -15.73
CA GLY A 146 -0.08 -2.51 -14.29
C GLY A 146 -1.13 -1.52 -13.83
N SER A 147 -2.06 -1.98 -13.01
CA SER A 147 -3.17 -1.22 -12.43
C SER A 147 -2.83 0.26 -12.22
N ALA A 148 -3.63 1.14 -12.83
CA ALA A 148 -3.47 2.59 -12.76
C ALA A 148 -3.77 3.16 -11.36
N SER A 149 -4.46 2.38 -10.51
CA SER A 149 -4.80 2.74 -9.14
C SER A 149 -3.94 2.01 -8.11
N GLY A 150 -3.69 2.66 -6.97
CA GLY A 150 -3.00 2.06 -5.83
C GLY A 150 -2.07 3.03 -5.08
N PRO A 151 -1.56 2.66 -3.88
CA PRO A 151 -0.61 3.49 -3.13
C PRO A 151 0.66 3.80 -3.95
N GLU A 152 1.05 2.87 -4.83
CA GLU A 152 2.18 3.04 -5.73
C GLU A 152 1.91 4.08 -6.83
N ALA A 153 0.66 4.27 -7.27
CA ALA A 153 0.29 5.28 -8.27
C ALA A 153 0.48 6.68 -7.69
N ILE A 154 -0.02 6.93 -6.48
CA ILE A 154 0.17 8.20 -5.75
C ILE A 154 1.66 8.47 -5.53
N PHE A 155 2.42 7.48 -5.05
CA PHE A 155 3.85 7.68 -4.81
C PHE A 155 4.63 7.94 -6.12
N ARG A 156 4.29 7.24 -7.21
CA ARG A 156 4.86 7.51 -8.55
C ARG A 156 4.52 8.93 -9.01
N SER A 157 3.26 9.36 -8.83
CA SER A 157 2.78 10.69 -9.18
C SER A 157 3.50 11.78 -8.38
N MET A 158 3.57 11.67 -7.05
CA MET A 158 4.34 12.58 -6.19
C MET A 158 5.81 12.68 -6.59
N ASN A 159 6.42 11.55 -6.97
CA ASN A 159 7.80 11.54 -7.42
C ASN A 159 7.98 12.21 -8.75
N ARG A 160 7.13 11.90 -9.74
CA ARG A 160 7.10 12.56 -11.05
C ARG A 160 6.94 14.07 -10.87
N TRP A 161 5.94 14.50 -10.12
CA TRP A 161 5.66 15.92 -9.87
C TRP A 161 6.84 16.65 -9.22
N ALA A 162 7.40 16.11 -8.14
CA ALA A 162 8.54 16.73 -7.44
C ALA A 162 9.82 16.82 -8.28
N ASN A 163 9.87 16.07 -9.38
CA ASN A 163 10.99 15.97 -10.29
C ASN A 163 10.80 16.83 -11.55
N MET A 164 9.62 17.42 -11.76
CA MET A 164 9.33 18.29 -12.90
C MET A 164 9.75 19.73 -12.64
N ARG A 165 10.17 20.41 -13.71
CA ARG A 165 10.36 21.86 -13.75
C ARG A 165 9.01 22.57 -13.63
N LEU A 166 9.04 23.88 -13.35
CA LEU A 166 7.82 24.64 -13.13
C LEU A 166 6.96 24.71 -14.40
N GLU A 167 7.58 24.87 -15.55
CA GLU A 167 6.95 24.96 -16.87
C GLU A 167 6.29 23.61 -17.22
N GLU A 168 7.01 22.51 -16.98
CA GLU A 168 6.50 21.16 -17.15
C GLU A 168 5.28 20.90 -16.25
N LYS A 169 5.30 21.39 -15.01
CA LYS A 169 4.17 21.27 -14.09
C LYS A 169 2.95 22.06 -14.58
N SER A 170 3.14 23.26 -15.11
CA SER A 170 2.03 24.05 -15.68
C SER A 170 1.40 23.31 -16.85
N LYS A 171 2.22 22.90 -17.83
CA LYS A 171 1.76 22.17 -19.01
C LYS A 171 1.01 20.88 -18.63
N CYS A 172 1.55 20.13 -17.66
CA CYS A 172 0.92 18.89 -17.19
C CYS A 172 -0.45 19.11 -16.52
N LEU A 173 -0.65 20.25 -15.83
CA LEU A 173 -1.97 20.62 -15.30
C LEU A 173 -2.92 21.11 -16.39
N GLU A 174 -2.42 21.82 -17.40
CA GLU A 174 -3.20 22.26 -18.55
C GLU A 174 -3.73 21.07 -19.35
N GLU A 175 -2.87 20.11 -19.68
CA GLU A 175 -3.27 18.84 -20.33
C GLU A 175 -4.33 18.09 -19.51
N ALA A 176 -4.13 17.97 -18.19
CA ALA A 176 -5.09 17.33 -17.32
C ALA A 176 -6.42 18.11 -17.20
N ALA A 177 -6.37 19.45 -17.22
CA ALA A 177 -7.55 20.30 -17.26
C ALA A 177 -8.34 20.13 -18.58
N VAL A 178 -7.67 19.97 -19.71
CA VAL A 178 -8.31 19.67 -21.00
C VAL A 178 -9.02 18.31 -20.94
N VAL A 179 -8.38 17.29 -20.35
CA VAL A 179 -9.02 15.97 -20.15
C VAL A 179 -10.31 16.09 -19.32
N VAL A 180 -10.28 16.85 -18.22
CA VAL A 180 -11.48 17.06 -17.37
C VAL A 180 -12.53 17.93 -18.06
N GLY A 181 -12.11 18.91 -18.88
CA GLY A 181 -13.02 19.78 -19.64
C GLY A 181 -13.73 19.07 -20.79
N ASN A 182 -13.09 18.07 -21.38
CA ASN A 182 -13.60 17.31 -22.52
C ASN A 182 -14.20 15.95 -22.10
N LEU A 183 -14.68 15.83 -20.85
CA LEU A 183 -15.35 14.62 -20.37
C LEU A 183 -16.70 14.47 -21.07
N ASP A 184 -16.73 13.69 -22.14
CA ASP A 184 -17.94 13.17 -22.74
C ASP A 184 -18.41 11.89 -22.02
N SER A 185 -19.63 11.42 -22.33
CA SER A 185 -20.17 10.15 -21.82
C SER A 185 -19.31 8.93 -22.19
N ASN A 186 -18.42 9.07 -23.18
CA ASN A 186 -17.48 8.04 -23.61
C ASN A 186 -16.10 8.15 -22.95
N THR A 187 -15.88 9.14 -22.08
CA THR A 187 -14.53 9.33 -21.55
C THR A 187 -14.18 8.19 -20.60
N CYS A 188 -13.05 7.57 -20.92
CA CYS A 188 -12.53 6.43 -20.19
C CYS A 188 -12.23 6.81 -18.72
N GLN A 189 -12.94 6.15 -17.80
CA GLN A 189 -12.72 6.15 -16.35
C GLN A 189 -11.24 6.11 -15.95
N THR A 190 -10.41 5.38 -16.71
CA THR A 190 -8.96 5.29 -16.54
C THR A 190 -8.26 6.65 -16.67
N LYS A 191 -8.62 7.47 -17.68
CA LYS A 191 -8.01 8.79 -17.89
C LYS A 191 -8.33 9.73 -16.73
N LEU A 192 -9.57 9.71 -16.24
CA LEU A 192 -9.94 10.53 -15.09
C LEU A 192 -9.22 10.05 -13.83
N CYS A 193 -9.00 8.74 -13.67
CA CYS A 193 -8.26 8.16 -12.54
C CYS A 193 -6.80 8.63 -12.53
N GLU A 194 -6.17 8.67 -13.72
CA GLU A 194 -4.83 9.23 -13.89
C GLU A 194 -4.79 10.72 -13.54
N VAL A 195 -5.79 11.51 -13.94
CA VAL A 195 -5.89 12.93 -13.58
C VAL A 195 -6.03 13.12 -12.07
N VAL A 196 -6.89 12.33 -11.40
CA VAL A 196 -7.05 12.37 -9.94
C VAL A 196 -5.72 12.02 -9.26
N SER A 197 -5.08 10.92 -9.67
CA SER A 197 -3.77 10.48 -9.17
C SER A 197 -2.69 11.55 -9.36
N GLN A 198 -2.70 12.21 -10.52
CA GLN A 198 -1.78 13.30 -10.86
C GLN A 198 -2.01 14.52 -9.96
N ALA A 199 -3.26 14.97 -9.83
CA ALA A 199 -3.61 16.14 -9.04
C ALA A 199 -3.35 15.92 -7.53
N VAL A 200 -3.65 14.73 -7.01
CA VAL A 200 -3.36 14.33 -5.62
C VAL A 200 -1.85 14.28 -5.37
N GLY A 201 -1.07 13.68 -6.28
CA GLY A 201 0.39 13.66 -6.17
C GLY A 201 1.06 15.04 -6.31
N ALA A 202 0.38 15.98 -6.97
CA ALA A 202 0.80 17.36 -7.15
C ALA A 202 0.49 18.28 -5.95
N LEU A 203 -0.41 17.85 -5.08
CA LEU A 203 -0.96 18.64 -3.99
C LEU A 203 0.07 18.81 -2.86
N ALA A 204 0.29 20.06 -2.44
CA ALA A 204 0.98 20.34 -1.19
C ALA A 204 0.00 20.19 -0.01
N PRO A 205 0.48 19.83 1.19
CA PRO A 205 -0.35 19.83 2.40
C PRO A 205 -0.96 21.22 2.65
N PRO A 206 -2.13 21.30 3.32
CA PRO A 206 -2.67 22.58 3.76
C PRO A 206 -1.67 23.34 4.63
N ARG A 207 -1.71 24.67 4.57
CA ARG A 207 -0.82 25.57 5.32
C ARG A 207 -1.66 26.48 6.19
N THR A 208 -1.15 26.90 7.34
CA THR A 208 -1.82 27.90 8.19
C THR A 208 -1.91 29.22 7.43
N ALA A 209 -3.03 29.93 7.54
CA ALA A 209 -3.10 31.30 7.07
C ALA A 209 -2.01 32.13 7.79
N SER A 210 -1.28 32.96 7.06
CA SER A 210 -0.32 33.87 7.70
C SER A 210 -1.12 34.86 8.54
N GLN A 211 -0.84 34.94 9.85
CA GLN A 211 -1.52 35.85 10.78
C GLN A 211 -1.38 37.34 10.39
N GLN A 212 -0.52 37.66 9.42
CA GLN A 212 -0.32 39.01 8.90
C GLN A 212 -1.37 39.49 7.90
N ALA A 213 -2.26 38.62 7.40
CA ALA A 213 -3.41 39.06 6.62
C ALA A 213 -4.53 39.50 7.57
N GLN A 214 -4.52 40.76 7.98
CA GLN A 214 -5.60 41.29 8.80
C GLN A 214 -6.94 41.16 8.05
N PRO A 215 -8.02 40.72 8.74
CA PRO A 215 -9.35 40.69 8.15
C PRO A 215 -9.77 42.13 7.88
N VAL A 216 -9.81 42.52 6.60
CA VAL A 216 -10.53 43.72 6.19
C VAL A 216 -12.00 43.40 6.42
N SER A 217 -12.54 43.92 7.52
CA SER A 217 -13.94 43.80 7.91
C SER A 217 -14.84 44.46 6.86
N GLY A 218 -15.15 43.71 5.81
CA GLY A 218 -16.11 44.09 4.78
C GLY A 218 -17.05 42.91 4.57
N THR A 219 -18.22 42.97 5.21
CA THR A 219 -19.39 42.15 4.91
C THR A 219 -19.85 42.43 3.48
N GLY A 220 -19.34 41.65 2.54
CA GLY A 220 -19.72 41.68 1.13
C GLY A 220 -19.26 40.40 0.46
N GLU A 221 -20.21 39.53 0.15
CA GLU A 221 -20.03 38.28 -0.58
C GLU A 221 -19.27 38.45 -1.91
N VAL A 222 -18.78 37.30 -2.38
CA VAL A 222 -18.04 37.05 -3.64
C VAL A 222 -16.53 37.25 -3.51
N ASP A 223 -15.94 36.14 -3.06
CA ASP A 223 -14.54 35.72 -3.02
C ASP A 223 -13.82 35.95 -4.37
N THR A 224 -13.63 37.22 -4.73
CA THR A 224 -12.91 37.69 -5.91
C THR A 224 -11.48 38.01 -5.47
N CYS A 225 -10.78 37.00 -4.94
CA CYS A 225 -9.35 37.09 -4.67
C CYS A 225 -8.60 37.06 -6.02
N ASN A 226 -8.64 38.20 -6.70
CA ASN A 226 -8.05 38.52 -8.00
C ASN A 226 -6.65 39.13 -7.89
N SER A 227 -6.05 39.24 -6.70
CA SER A 227 -4.62 39.53 -6.60
C SER A 227 -3.81 38.26 -6.93
N ALA A 228 -3.90 37.83 -8.19
CA ALA A 228 -3.14 36.71 -8.74
C ALA A 228 -1.70 37.11 -9.10
N GLU A 229 -1.42 38.42 -9.16
CA GLU A 229 -0.15 38.96 -9.63
C GLU A 229 0.97 38.93 -8.58
N GLU A 230 0.67 39.03 -7.28
CA GLU A 230 1.69 38.98 -6.22
C GLU A 230 1.97 37.57 -5.68
N ALA A 231 1.11 36.60 -6.00
CA ALA A 231 1.31 35.22 -5.56
C ALA A 231 2.40 34.56 -6.40
N GLY A 232 3.56 34.31 -5.80
CA GLY A 232 4.69 33.66 -6.49
C GLY A 232 4.27 32.37 -7.25
N PRO A 233 4.99 31.99 -8.32
CA PRO A 233 4.52 30.98 -9.29
C PRO A 233 4.09 29.63 -8.67
N SER A 234 4.71 29.23 -7.56
CA SER A 234 4.35 28.00 -6.84
C SER A 234 2.97 28.07 -6.16
N LEU A 235 2.52 29.25 -5.71
CA LEU A 235 1.21 29.43 -5.08
C LEU A 235 0.11 29.33 -6.13
N ASN A 236 0.31 29.99 -7.27
CA ASN A 236 -0.58 29.91 -8.42
C ASN A 236 -0.72 28.47 -8.92
N LEU A 237 0.38 27.72 -8.96
CA LEU A 237 0.35 26.30 -9.30
C LEU A 237 -0.52 25.48 -8.33
N GLN A 238 -0.35 25.66 -7.02
CA GLN A 238 -1.16 24.95 -6.02
C GLN A 238 -2.64 25.34 -6.04
N ARG A 239 -2.97 26.60 -6.39
CA ARG A 239 -4.36 27.04 -6.62
C ARG A 239 -4.96 26.29 -7.82
N ARG A 240 -4.23 26.21 -8.94
CA ARG A 240 -4.65 25.46 -10.14
C ARG A 240 -4.81 23.97 -9.85
N THR A 241 -3.86 23.34 -9.14
CA THR A 241 -3.94 21.92 -8.76
C THR A 241 -5.18 21.63 -7.93
N ARG A 242 -5.49 22.46 -6.91
CA ARG A 242 -6.70 22.29 -6.08
C ARG A 242 -7.99 22.45 -6.91
N LYS A 243 -8.04 23.45 -7.78
CA LYS A 243 -9.18 23.65 -8.69
C LYS A 243 -9.37 22.46 -9.65
N LEU A 244 -8.28 21.92 -10.20
CA LEU A 244 -8.30 20.74 -11.06
C LEU A 244 -8.79 19.50 -10.30
N LEU A 245 -8.24 19.24 -9.10
CA LEU A 245 -8.64 18.10 -8.27
C LEU A 245 -10.14 18.17 -7.95
N LEU A 246 -10.63 19.32 -7.51
CA LEU A 246 -12.04 19.52 -7.20
C LEU A 246 -12.93 19.26 -8.43
N LYS A 247 -12.54 19.78 -9.61
CA LYS A 247 -13.27 19.49 -10.86
C LYS A 247 -13.25 18.01 -11.22
N ALA A 248 -12.11 17.35 -11.10
CA ALA A 248 -11.97 15.93 -11.42
C ALA A 248 -12.81 15.05 -10.48
N LEU A 249 -12.84 15.33 -9.18
CA LEU A 249 -13.66 14.60 -8.21
C LEU A 249 -15.16 14.82 -8.45
N ARG A 250 -15.58 16.06 -8.74
CA ARG A 250 -16.98 16.36 -9.10
C ARG A 250 -17.39 15.65 -10.38
N ALA A 251 -16.52 15.64 -11.39
CA ALA A 251 -16.78 14.93 -12.62
C ALA A 251 -16.84 13.40 -12.39
N TRP A 252 -16.00 12.87 -11.50
CA TRP A 252 -16.07 11.46 -11.09
C TRP A 252 -17.44 11.12 -10.50
N GLN A 253 -17.92 11.96 -9.58
CA GLN A 253 -19.22 11.83 -8.94
C GLN A 253 -20.36 11.93 -9.97
N SER A 254 -20.34 12.92 -10.85
CA SER A 254 -21.40 13.15 -11.83
C SER A 254 -21.51 12.05 -12.88
N GLN A 255 -20.39 11.40 -13.23
CA GLN A 255 -20.36 10.26 -14.16
C GLN A 255 -20.73 8.94 -13.50
N GLY A 256 -20.96 8.91 -12.17
CA GLY A 256 -21.31 7.68 -11.45
C GLY A 256 -20.21 6.63 -11.46
N PHE A 257 -18.94 7.03 -11.61
CA PHE A 257 -17.83 6.09 -11.63
C PHE A 257 -17.59 5.48 -10.26
N ASP A 258 -17.24 4.18 -10.23
CA ASP A 258 -16.98 3.46 -8.97
C ASP A 258 -15.87 4.15 -8.14
N PRO A 259 -16.20 4.72 -6.97
CA PRO A 259 -15.22 5.40 -6.13
C PRO A 259 -14.11 4.47 -5.62
N LYS A 260 -14.32 3.14 -5.63
CA LYS A 260 -13.29 2.17 -5.21
C LYS A 260 -12.03 2.24 -6.06
N LEU A 261 -12.14 2.65 -7.32
CA LEU A 261 -10.96 2.78 -8.19
C LEU A 261 -10.03 3.92 -7.78
N ILE A 262 -10.52 4.90 -7.01
CA ILE A 262 -9.73 6.02 -6.48
C ILE A 262 -9.66 6.01 -4.95
N GLN A 263 -9.94 4.87 -4.31
CA GLN A 263 -10.04 4.78 -2.85
C GLN A 263 -8.73 5.14 -2.15
N GLU A 264 -7.59 4.82 -2.76
CA GLU A 264 -6.28 5.14 -2.21
C GLU A 264 -6.01 6.64 -2.24
N GLU A 265 -6.44 7.32 -3.30
CA GLU A 265 -6.35 8.76 -3.49
C GLU A 265 -7.21 9.48 -2.46
N LEU A 266 -8.46 9.03 -2.25
CA LEU A 266 -9.36 9.53 -1.21
C LEU A 266 -8.77 9.34 0.19
N ARG A 267 -8.23 8.15 0.49
CA ARG A 267 -7.59 7.88 1.78
C ARG A 267 -6.37 8.74 2.03
N TYR A 268 -5.58 9.01 0.99
CA TYR A 268 -4.43 9.90 1.09
C TYR A 268 -4.85 11.36 1.33
N LEU A 269 -5.92 11.83 0.69
CA LEU A 269 -6.49 13.16 0.96
C LEU A 269 -6.98 13.28 2.41
N GLN A 270 -7.71 12.28 2.91
CA GLN A 270 -8.14 12.25 4.31
C GLN A 270 -6.94 12.37 5.26
N LYS A 271 -5.90 11.56 5.02
CA LYS A 271 -4.67 11.63 5.80
C LYS A 271 -4.02 13.01 5.75
N LEU A 272 -4.04 13.72 4.61
CA LEU A 272 -3.52 15.08 4.52
C LEU A 272 -4.32 16.07 5.38
N PHE A 273 -5.63 15.90 5.48
CA PHE A 273 -6.49 16.70 6.36
C PHE A 273 -6.18 16.41 7.82
N ASP A 274 -6.19 15.12 8.20
CA ASP A 274 -5.91 14.69 9.57
C ASP A 274 -4.52 15.15 10.03
N ASP A 275 -3.51 15.00 9.18
CA ASP A 275 -2.13 15.43 9.46
C ASP A 275 -2.01 16.96 9.64
N PHE A 276 -2.87 17.74 8.97
CA PHE A 276 -2.93 19.18 9.13
C PHE A 276 -3.62 19.55 10.44
N GLU A 277 -4.81 19.02 10.69
CA GLU A 277 -5.61 19.29 11.89
C GLU A 277 -4.85 18.93 13.16
N ALA A 278 -4.17 17.78 13.17
CA ALA A 278 -3.34 17.36 14.29
C ALA A 278 -2.13 18.27 14.57
N LYS A 279 -1.63 19.01 13.57
CA LYS A 279 -0.40 19.81 13.70
C LYS A 279 -0.65 21.31 13.79
N ARG A 280 -1.73 21.80 13.19
CA ARG A 280 -1.91 23.23 12.89
C ARG A 280 -3.32 23.76 13.20
N GLY A 281 -4.20 22.91 13.74
CA GLY A 281 -5.58 23.27 14.06
C GLY A 281 -6.54 23.09 12.88
N ASP A 282 -7.77 23.55 13.05
CA ASP A 282 -8.88 23.20 12.17
C ASP A 282 -8.69 23.67 10.72
N LEU A 283 -9.19 22.88 9.77
CA LEU A 283 -9.10 23.16 8.33
C LEU A 283 -9.68 24.53 7.91
N PRO A 284 -10.73 25.10 8.54
CA PRO A 284 -11.18 26.48 8.31
C PRO A 284 -10.11 27.55 8.56
N GLY A 285 -9.11 27.29 9.41
CA GLY A 285 -7.96 28.18 9.63
C GLY A 285 -6.84 28.07 8.59
N ALA A 286 -6.99 27.19 7.59
CA ALA A 286 -5.99 26.98 6.56
C ALA A 286 -5.98 28.13 5.53
N ALA A 287 -4.80 28.42 4.98
CA ALA A 287 -4.65 29.19 3.76
C ALA A 287 -5.45 28.54 2.64
N SER A 288 -6.38 29.31 2.06
CA SER A 288 -7.37 28.84 1.11
C SER A 288 -8.31 27.74 1.66
N ALA A 289 -8.80 27.92 2.88
CA ALA A 289 -9.75 27.04 3.54
C ALA A 289 -10.94 26.65 2.65
N SER A 290 -11.54 27.60 1.91
CA SER A 290 -12.70 27.34 1.05
C SER A 290 -12.47 26.21 0.04
N ALA A 291 -11.33 26.23 -0.66
CA ALA A 291 -10.98 25.18 -1.62
C ALA A 291 -10.70 23.83 -0.95
N TRP A 292 -10.10 23.83 0.25
CA TRP A 292 -9.82 22.60 0.98
C TRP A 292 -11.09 21.95 1.54
N LEU A 293 -11.99 22.76 2.11
CA LEU A 293 -13.31 22.32 2.57
C LEU A 293 -14.13 21.75 1.42
N ALA A 294 -14.12 22.41 0.24
CA ALA A 294 -14.81 21.89 -0.94
C ALA A 294 -14.24 20.55 -1.42
N ILE A 295 -12.92 20.35 -1.40
CA ILE A 295 -12.30 19.05 -1.74
C ILE A 295 -12.67 18.00 -0.70
N ARG A 296 -12.61 18.33 0.60
CA ARG A 296 -12.97 17.42 1.69
C ARG A 296 -14.40 16.95 1.57
N GLN A 297 -15.35 17.86 1.35
CA GLN A 297 -16.76 17.53 1.19
C GLN A 297 -16.97 16.51 0.06
N VAL A 298 -16.46 16.79 -1.15
CA VAL A 298 -16.64 15.86 -2.29
C VAL A 298 -15.92 14.53 -2.04
N ALA A 299 -14.75 14.54 -1.40
CA ALA A 299 -14.03 13.32 -1.05
C ALA A 299 -14.79 12.47 -0.02
N GLU A 300 -15.40 13.09 0.99
CA GLU A 300 -16.24 12.42 1.99
C GLU A 300 -17.51 11.86 1.37
N GLU A 301 -18.18 12.58 0.46
CA GLU A 301 -19.35 12.09 -0.28
C GLU A 301 -19.01 10.86 -1.14
N LEU A 302 -17.87 10.90 -1.86
CA LEU A 302 -17.38 9.76 -2.65
C LEU A 302 -16.99 8.57 -1.76
N GLN A 303 -16.41 8.82 -0.59
CA GLN A 303 -16.05 7.79 0.39
C GLN A 303 -17.30 7.15 1.00
N GLN A 304 -18.31 7.95 1.37
CA GLN A 304 -19.61 7.47 1.83
C GLN A 304 -20.32 6.68 0.75
N THR A 305 -20.21 7.05 -0.53
CA THR A 305 -20.75 6.27 -1.64
C THR A 305 -20.01 4.92 -1.76
N ALA A 306 -18.68 4.91 -1.62
CA ALA A 306 -17.89 3.67 -1.65
C ALA A 306 -18.29 2.71 -0.52
N ASP A 307 -18.50 3.26 0.68
CA ASP A 307 -18.86 2.52 1.89
C ASP A 307 -20.36 2.14 1.88
N GLY A 308 -21.23 2.99 1.32
CA GLY A 308 -22.66 2.79 1.16
C GLY A 308 -22.98 1.70 0.14
N ILE A 309 -22.26 1.65 -0.99
CA ILE A 309 -22.30 0.52 -1.92
C ILE A 309 -21.93 -0.78 -1.19
N VAL A 310 -20.99 -0.71 -0.23
CA VAL A 310 -20.66 -1.86 0.60
C VAL A 310 -21.81 -2.17 1.56
N VAL A 311 -22.46 -1.18 2.18
CA VAL A 311 -23.59 -1.39 3.12
C VAL A 311 -24.86 -1.89 2.42
N GLU A 312 -25.19 -1.45 1.21
CA GLU A 312 -26.41 -1.83 0.49
C GLU A 312 -26.24 -3.17 -0.27
N ALA A 313 -25.05 -3.40 -0.84
CA ALA A 313 -24.65 -4.75 -1.26
C ALA A 313 -24.50 -5.69 -0.06
N GLN A 314 -24.10 -5.18 1.11
CA GLN A 314 -24.11 -5.94 2.35
C GLN A 314 -25.51 -6.12 2.89
N ALA A 315 -26.46 -5.20 2.77
CA ALA A 315 -27.84 -5.31 3.28
C ALA A 315 -28.66 -6.29 2.43
N SER A 316 -28.48 -6.23 1.11
CA SER A 316 -28.96 -7.24 0.16
C SER A 316 -28.29 -8.60 0.36
N ARG A 317 -27.10 -8.60 0.96
CA ARG A 317 -26.42 -9.81 1.46
C ARG A 317 -26.59 -10.04 2.97
N SER A 318 -27.28 -9.19 3.73
CA SER A 318 -27.27 -9.19 5.22
C SER A 318 -28.43 -9.98 5.77
N THR A 319 -29.40 -10.33 4.92
CA THR A 319 -30.23 -11.52 5.11
C THR A 319 -29.46 -12.82 4.84
N LYS A 320 -28.18 -12.78 4.40
CA LYS A 320 -27.36 -13.98 4.11
C LYS A 320 -25.90 -13.98 4.62
N SER A 321 -25.39 -12.91 5.24
CA SER A 321 -23.95 -12.78 5.47
C SER A 321 -23.65 -11.91 6.69
N ILE A 322 -23.91 -12.47 7.86
CA ILE A 322 -23.23 -12.04 9.09
C ILE A 322 -22.55 -13.29 9.63
N LEU A 323 -21.31 -13.56 9.18
CA LEU A 323 -20.18 -14.08 9.97
C LEU A 323 -18.99 -14.47 9.07
N GLY A 324 -18.11 -13.50 8.79
CA GLY A 324 -16.67 -13.63 9.01
C GLY A 324 -15.84 -14.62 8.16
N VAL A 325 -14.91 -14.02 7.39
CA VAL A 325 -13.73 -14.62 6.73
C VAL A 325 -14.10 -15.36 5.46
N GLU A 326 -13.37 -15.12 4.37
CA GLU A 326 -13.36 -15.87 3.11
C GLU A 326 -12.93 -17.35 3.32
N ARG A 327 -13.66 -18.06 4.16
CA ARG A 327 -13.94 -19.50 4.04
C ARG A 327 -15.22 -19.58 3.20
N SER A 328 -15.22 -18.93 2.03
CA SER A 328 -15.01 -19.56 0.73
C SER A 328 -16.24 -20.39 0.37
N SER A 329 -16.87 -20.11 -0.78
CA SER A 329 -18.01 -20.86 -1.35
C SER A 329 -18.02 -22.37 -1.04
N LYS A 330 -16.85 -22.98 -0.96
CA LYS A 330 -16.61 -24.38 -0.58
C LYS A 330 -17.11 -24.79 0.82
N GLN A 331 -17.00 -23.95 1.86
CA GLN A 331 -17.54 -24.29 3.19
C GLN A 331 -19.07 -24.27 3.17
N ASP A 332 -19.69 -23.27 2.53
CA ASP A 332 -21.14 -23.17 2.40
C ASP A 332 -21.71 -24.36 1.61
N VAL A 333 -21.01 -24.77 0.54
CA VAL A 333 -21.35 -25.96 -0.23
C VAL A 333 -21.23 -27.22 0.62
N MET A 334 -20.14 -27.37 1.38
CA MET A 334 -19.99 -28.52 2.28
C MET A 334 -21.04 -28.53 3.39
N ASP A 335 -21.41 -27.37 3.95
CA ASP A 335 -22.45 -27.28 4.97
C ASP A 335 -23.81 -27.72 4.40
N LYS A 336 -24.15 -27.36 3.16
CA LYS A 336 -25.34 -27.86 2.45
C LYS A 336 -25.30 -29.37 2.25
N VAL A 337 -24.15 -29.91 1.80
CA VAL A 337 -23.94 -31.37 1.65
C VAL A 337 -24.15 -32.08 2.99
N MET A 338 -23.60 -31.52 4.08
CA MET A 338 -23.75 -32.10 5.41
C MET A 338 -25.20 -32.05 5.91
N VAL A 339 -25.94 -30.96 5.62
CA VAL A 339 -27.39 -30.86 5.91
C VAL A 339 -28.17 -31.92 5.14
N ALA A 340 -27.89 -32.10 3.84
CA ALA A 340 -28.53 -33.12 3.01
C ALA A 340 -28.27 -34.55 3.51
N LEU A 341 -27.14 -34.78 4.17
CA LEU A 341 -26.78 -36.06 4.80
C LEU A 341 -27.29 -36.20 6.25
N GLY A 342 -28.18 -35.32 6.73
CA GLY A 342 -28.78 -35.41 8.06
C GLY A 342 -27.90 -34.83 9.18
N GLY A 343 -26.95 -33.96 8.85
CA GLY A 343 -26.11 -33.24 9.81
C GLY A 343 -24.92 -34.03 10.35
N GLN A 344 -24.80 -35.32 10.00
CA GLN A 344 -23.69 -36.20 10.34
C GLN A 344 -23.38 -37.15 9.19
N ALA A 345 -22.10 -37.27 8.83
CA ALA A 345 -21.68 -38.14 7.73
C ALA A 345 -20.28 -38.70 7.95
N THR A 346 -20.05 -39.92 7.47
CA THR A 346 -18.70 -40.48 7.29
C THR A 346 -18.00 -39.83 6.10
N LEU A 347 -16.68 -39.94 6.03
CA LEU A 347 -15.92 -39.45 4.87
C LEU A 347 -16.40 -40.09 3.56
N LYS A 348 -16.74 -41.39 3.59
CA LYS A 348 -17.25 -42.12 2.42
C LYS A 348 -18.55 -41.52 1.93
N GLN A 349 -19.51 -41.26 2.82
CA GLN A 349 -20.79 -40.62 2.48
C GLN A 349 -20.60 -39.22 1.90
N LEU A 350 -19.70 -38.41 2.46
CA LEU A 350 -19.41 -37.06 1.94
C LEU A 350 -18.84 -37.10 0.53
N VAL A 351 -17.86 -37.98 0.27
CA VAL A 351 -17.26 -38.13 -1.06
C VAL A 351 -18.30 -38.63 -2.07
N THR A 352 -19.06 -39.68 -1.73
CA THR A 352 -20.11 -40.22 -2.60
C THR A 352 -21.16 -39.17 -2.93
N TYR A 353 -21.59 -38.37 -1.96
CA TYR A 353 -22.58 -37.32 -2.20
C TYR A 353 -22.05 -36.27 -3.20
N VAL A 354 -20.83 -35.77 -2.98
CA VAL A 354 -20.22 -34.75 -3.86
C VAL A 354 -20.04 -35.26 -5.30
N GLU A 355 -19.73 -36.55 -5.48
CA GLU A 355 -19.56 -37.15 -6.81
C GLU A 355 -20.88 -37.40 -7.54
N GLN A 356 -21.94 -37.73 -6.80
CA GLN A 356 -23.28 -37.97 -7.36
C GLN A 356 -24.06 -36.68 -7.66
N HIS A 357 -23.65 -35.54 -7.11
CA HIS A 357 -24.37 -34.26 -7.21
C HIS A 357 -23.46 -33.13 -7.74
N PRO A 358 -22.90 -33.25 -8.96
CA PRO A 358 -22.02 -32.22 -9.53
C PRO A 358 -22.72 -30.88 -9.76
N GLN A 359 -24.05 -30.86 -9.95
CA GLN A 359 -24.86 -29.65 -10.09
C GLN A 359 -24.95 -28.82 -8.80
N ASP A 360 -24.79 -29.46 -7.64
CA ASP A 360 -24.92 -28.80 -6.33
C ASP A 360 -23.57 -28.30 -5.79
N VAL A 361 -22.47 -28.72 -6.44
CA VAL A 361 -21.08 -28.48 -6.01
C VAL A 361 -20.24 -28.05 -7.21
N GLU A 362 -20.03 -26.75 -7.39
CA GLU A 362 -19.02 -26.24 -8.32
C GLU A 362 -17.65 -26.86 -7.99
N GLU A 363 -16.95 -27.39 -9.00
CA GLU A 363 -15.67 -28.11 -8.85
C GLU A 363 -15.76 -29.42 -8.02
N SER A 364 -16.86 -30.18 -8.16
CA SER A 364 -17.11 -31.45 -7.43
C SER A 364 -15.91 -32.41 -7.43
N GLU A 365 -15.23 -32.60 -8.56
CA GLU A 365 -14.05 -33.48 -8.67
C GLU A 365 -12.88 -32.98 -7.80
N ALA A 366 -12.60 -31.66 -7.82
CA ALA A 366 -11.54 -31.07 -7.01
C ALA A 366 -11.87 -31.15 -5.51
N LEU A 367 -13.14 -30.99 -5.14
CA LEU A 367 -13.60 -31.10 -3.76
C LEU A 367 -13.54 -32.53 -3.25
N ALA A 368 -13.97 -33.52 -4.04
CA ALA A 368 -13.87 -34.94 -3.71
C ALA A 368 -12.41 -35.37 -3.54
N LYS A 369 -11.52 -34.92 -4.44
CA LYS A 369 -10.07 -35.17 -4.33
C LYS A 369 -9.48 -34.56 -3.05
N ARG A 370 -9.96 -33.39 -2.64
CA ARG A 370 -9.55 -32.74 -1.39
C ARG A 370 -10.04 -33.53 -0.17
N LEU A 371 -11.31 -33.92 -0.11
CA LEU A 371 -11.88 -34.73 0.98
C LEU A 371 -11.09 -36.03 1.18
N ARG A 372 -10.68 -36.70 0.09
CA ARG A 372 -9.83 -37.90 0.16
C ARG A 372 -8.44 -37.62 0.74
N ARG A 373 -7.84 -36.47 0.40
CA ARG A 373 -6.46 -36.11 0.78
C ARG A 373 -6.35 -35.62 2.23
N SER A 374 -7.21 -34.70 2.64
CA SER A 374 -7.14 -34.07 3.97
C SER A 374 -8.10 -34.67 4.99
N GLY A 375 -8.93 -35.64 4.58
CA GLY A 375 -10.10 -36.04 5.34
C GLY A 375 -11.13 -34.91 5.40
N ALA A 376 -12.28 -35.18 6.01
CA ALA A 376 -13.31 -34.14 6.18
C ALA A 376 -12.98 -33.16 7.32
N SER A 377 -11.79 -33.27 7.95
CA SER A 377 -11.34 -32.39 9.03
C SER A 377 -11.05 -30.95 8.61
N ASP A 378 -10.87 -30.70 7.31
CA ASP A 378 -10.76 -29.35 6.76
C ASP A 378 -12.07 -28.56 6.91
N PHE A 379 -13.20 -29.27 6.91
CA PHE A 379 -14.55 -28.69 6.85
C PHE A 379 -15.35 -28.92 8.14
N PHE A 380 -15.14 -30.06 8.79
CA PHE A 380 -15.97 -30.52 9.91
C PHE A 380 -15.14 -31.03 11.09
N ALA A 381 -15.74 -31.00 12.28
CA ALA A 381 -15.18 -31.65 13.45
C ALA A 381 -15.60 -33.12 13.50
N VAL A 382 -14.68 -34.00 13.90
CA VAL A 382 -15.01 -35.39 14.24
C VAL A 382 -15.86 -35.36 15.52
N LYS A 383 -17.07 -35.93 15.46
CA LYS A 383 -17.98 -36.01 16.61
C LYS A 383 -17.82 -37.33 17.35
N VAL A 384 -17.87 -38.45 16.62
CA VAL A 384 -17.87 -39.81 17.19
C VAL A 384 -17.16 -40.76 16.22
N LYS A 385 -16.74 -41.94 16.69
CA LYS A 385 -16.37 -43.06 15.81
C LYS A 385 -17.56 -44.02 15.69
N SER A 386 -17.90 -44.46 14.48
CA SER A 386 -18.90 -45.49 14.27
C SER A 386 -18.49 -46.81 14.94
N LYS A 387 -19.43 -47.76 15.07
CA LYS A 387 -19.13 -49.11 15.57
C LYS A 387 -18.02 -49.80 14.77
N ASP A 388 -17.92 -49.49 13.48
CA ASP A 388 -16.88 -49.98 12.56
C ASP A 388 -15.59 -49.16 12.61
N GLY A 389 -15.45 -48.25 13.59
CA GLY A 389 -14.26 -47.43 13.79
C GLY A 389 -14.11 -46.23 12.86
N GLN A 390 -15.07 -45.98 11.96
CA GLN A 390 -15.00 -44.84 11.02
C GLN A 390 -15.31 -43.52 11.72
N ALA A 391 -14.56 -42.47 11.42
CA ALA A 391 -14.86 -41.14 11.94
C ALA A 391 -16.17 -40.60 11.36
N ILE A 392 -17.11 -40.23 12.24
CA ILE A 392 -18.34 -39.53 11.91
C ILE A 392 -18.07 -38.04 12.10
N TYR A 393 -18.19 -37.29 11.01
CA TYR A 393 -18.07 -35.85 10.98
C TYR A 393 -19.47 -35.26 11.13
N GLY A 394 -19.58 -34.08 11.74
CA GLY A 394 -20.83 -33.34 11.76
C GLY A 394 -20.59 -31.86 11.64
N LEU A 395 -21.67 -31.12 11.39
CA LEU A 395 -21.63 -29.65 11.44
C LEU A 395 -20.94 -29.24 12.74
N ALA A 396 -19.86 -28.48 12.61
CA ALA A 396 -19.20 -27.91 13.76
C ALA A 396 -20.25 -27.05 14.46
N GLU A 397 -20.49 -27.28 15.76
CA GLU A 397 -21.34 -26.39 16.56
C GLU A 397 -20.95 -24.96 16.25
N CYS A 398 -21.93 -24.14 15.84
CA CYS A 398 -21.73 -22.75 15.45
C CYS A 398 -20.83 -22.08 16.48
N ARG A 399 -19.57 -21.84 16.12
CA ARG A 399 -18.61 -21.26 17.05
C ARG A 399 -18.97 -19.80 17.20
N PRO A 400 -19.37 -19.35 18.40
CA PRO A 400 -19.69 -17.95 18.59
C PRO A 400 -18.46 -17.10 18.27
N ARG A 401 -18.69 -15.92 17.68
CA ARG A 401 -17.61 -15.03 17.27
C ARG A 401 -16.68 -14.77 18.45
N GLY A 402 -15.38 -14.92 18.22
CA GLY A 402 -14.37 -14.70 19.26
C GLY A 402 -14.17 -15.88 20.22
N VAL A 403 -14.80 -17.02 20.00
CA VAL A 403 -14.57 -18.25 20.77
C VAL A 403 -13.72 -19.24 19.97
N ARG A 404 -12.68 -19.79 20.60
CA ARG A 404 -11.79 -20.80 20.02
C ARG A 404 -11.92 -22.12 20.77
N ARG A 405 -12.23 -23.20 20.06
CA ARG A 405 -12.15 -24.57 20.59
C ARG A 405 -10.68 -25.01 20.66
N GLY A 406 -10.27 -25.55 21.80
CA GLY A 406 -8.99 -26.20 22.04
C GLY A 406 -9.20 -27.59 22.64
N ARG A 407 -8.10 -28.28 22.96
CA ARG A 407 -8.14 -29.64 23.55
C ARG A 407 -8.86 -29.70 24.90
N ARG A 408 -8.86 -28.60 25.66
CA ARG A 408 -9.44 -28.49 27.02
C ARG A 408 -10.82 -27.82 27.06
N GLY A 409 -11.46 -27.63 25.91
CA GLY A 409 -12.75 -26.93 25.81
C GLY A 409 -12.67 -25.65 24.97
N PHE A 410 -13.53 -24.68 25.27
CA PHE A 410 -13.70 -23.44 24.53
C PHE A 410 -13.09 -22.27 25.29
N ALA A 411 -12.43 -21.34 24.61
CA ALA A 411 -11.87 -20.14 25.23
C ALA A 411 -12.17 -18.90 24.39
N ALA A 412 -12.58 -17.82 25.05
CA ALA A 412 -12.68 -16.50 24.41
C ALA A 412 -11.30 -16.05 23.92
N ARG A 413 -11.23 -15.34 22.80
CA ARG A 413 -10.00 -14.81 22.19
C ARG A 413 -10.20 -13.39 21.72
N THR A 414 -9.29 -12.49 22.06
CA THR A 414 -9.21 -11.14 21.49
C THR A 414 -7.77 -10.81 21.10
N HIS A 415 -7.58 -10.05 20.02
CA HIS A 415 -6.26 -9.65 19.53
C HIS A 415 -6.03 -8.18 19.83
N LEU A 416 -4.89 -7.88 20.46
CA LEU A 416 -4.41 -6.53 20.72
C LEU A 416 -3.35 -6.18 19.68
N ARG A 417 -3.74 -5.43 18.65
CA ARG A 417 -2.88 -5.12 17.49
C ARG A 417 -1.71 -4.23 17.90
N GLU A 418 -1.96 -3.30 18.80
CA GLU A 418 -1.02 -2.32 19.32
C GLU A 418 0.18 -2.98 20.00
N LEU A 419 -0.04 -4.13 20.63
CA LEU A 419 0.95 -4.88 21.40
C LEU A 419 1.36 -6.21 20.76
N ALA A 420 0.87 -6.48 19.53
CA ALA A 420 1.10 -7.74 18.81
C ALA A 420 0.93 -9.01 19.69
N CYS A 421 -0.16 -9.06 20.46
CA CYS A 421 -0.45 -10.17 21.37
C CYS A 421 -1.91 -10.61 21.34
N GLU A 422 -2.16 -11.84 21.79
CA GLU A 422 -3.50 -12.40 21.92
C GLU A 422 -3.82 -12.67 23.38
N CYS A 423 -5.01 -12.24 23.80
CA CYS A 423 -5.56 -12.54 25.10
C CYS A 423 -6.61 -13.64 24.96
N PHE A 424 -6.52 -14.65 25.82
CA PHE A 424 -7.50 -15.72 25.91
C PHE A 424 -8.17 -15.70 27.27
N GLY A 425 -9.49 -15.83 27.30
CA GLY A 425 -10.24 -16.11 28.52
C GLY A 425 -9.99 -17.54 29.04
N PRO A 426 -10.57 -17.88 30.20
CA PRO A 426 -10.53 -19.24 30.74
C PRO A 426 -11.08 -20.28 29.76
N PHE A 427 -10.60 -21.52 29.88
CA PHE A 427 -11.21 -22.64 29.17
C PHE A 427 -12.53 -23.04 29.84
N ARG A 428 -13.57 -23.21 29.03
CA ARG A 428 -14.94 -23.57 29.41
C ARG A 428 -15.33 -24.89 28.75
N GLN A 429 -16.22 -25.63 29.39
CA GLN A 429 -16.76 -26.86 28.81
C GLN A 429 -17.72 -26.56 27.66
N HIS A 430 -18.45 -25.45 27.75
CA HIS A 430 -19.48 -25.04 26.80
C HIS A 430 -19.13 -23.75 26.06
N ALA A 431 -19.64 -23.61 24.82
CA ALA A 431 -19.34 -22.45 23.96
C ALA A 431 -20.03 -21.16 24.46
N GLU A 432 -21.18 -21.29 25.10
CA GLU A 432 -21.99 -20.20 25.65
C GLU A 432 -21.24 -19.49 26.79
N GLU A 433 -20.57 -20.25 27.65
CA GLU A 433 -19.71 -19.70 28.71
C GLU A 433 -18.53 -18.93 28.13
N ALA A 434 -17.85 -19.50 27.14
CA ALA A 434 -16.74 -18.82 26.47
C ALA A 434 -17.21 -17.57 25.69
N SER A 435 -18.47 -17.54 25.25
CA SER A 435 -19.07 -16.36 24.62
C SER A 435 -19.31 -15.23 25.60
N ARG A 436 -19.78 -15.55 26.82
CA ARG A 436 -19.86 -14.58 27.93
C ARG A 436 -18.49 -14.01 28.28
N ASP A 437 -17.48 -14.88 28.30
CA ASP A 437 -16.09 -14.45 28.51
C ASP A 437 -15.59 -13.55 27.36
N TYR A 438 -16.00 -13.78 26.11
CA TYR A 438 -15.65 -12.93 24.97
C TYR A 438 -16.33 -11.55 25.05
N ALA A 439 -17.61 -11.49 25.40
CA ALA A 439 -18.32 -10.23 25.62
C ALA A 439 -17.62 -9.39 26.71
N ARG A 440 -17.18 -10.05 27.80
CA ARG A 440 -16.39 -9.41 28.86
C ARG A 440 -15.05 -8.87 28.34
N LEU A 441 -14.32 -9.62 27.51
CA LEU A 441 -13.08 -9.13 26.88
C LEU A 441 -13.32 -7.91 25.99
N GLN A 442 -14.40 -7.88 25.22
CA GLN A 442 -14.73 -6.72 24.38
C GLN A 442 -15.10 -5.49 25.21
N ALA A 443 -15.88 -5.67 26.27
CA ALA A 443 -16.22 -4.58 27.20
C ALA A 443 -14.96 -3.97 27.84
N TRP A 444 -14.01 -4.80 28.27
CA TRP A 444 -12.73 -4.30 28.78
C TRP A 444 -11.89 -3.63 27.69
N ARG A 445 -11.87 -4.17 26.47
CA ARG A 445 -11.14 -3.57 25.36
C ARG A 445 -11.67 -2.18 25.00
N ALA A 446 -12.97 -1.97 25.13
CA ALA A 446 -13.60 -0.67 24.85
C ALA A 446 -13.30 0.40 25.92
N THR A 447 -12.96 -0.02 27.15
CA THR A 447 -12.85 0.88 28.31
C THR A 447 -11.42 1.02 28.86
N LEU A 448 -10.54 0.06 28.59
CA LEU A 448 -9.18 0.02 29.12
C LEU A 448 -8.15 0.29 28.02
N THR A 449 -7.05 0.93 28.39
CA THR A 449 -5.86 0.99 27.54
C THR A 449 -5.31 -0.42 27.29
N PRO A 450 -4.58 -0.67 26.19
CA PRO A 450 -4.05 -2.00 25.88
C PRO A 450 -3.20 -2.61 27.01
N THR A 451 -2.42 -1.80 27.72
CA THR A 451 -1.61 -2.25 28.86
C THR A 451 -2.46 -2.58 30.09
N ALA A 452 -3.47 -1.75 30.41
CA ALA A 452 -4.41 -2.03 31.49
C ALA A 452 -5.26 -3.28 31.21
N LEU A 453 -5.63 -3.52 29.95
CA LEU A 453 -6.31 -4.75 29.55
C LEU A 453 -5.45 -5.98 29.81
N LEU A 454 -4.16 -5.94 29.46
CA LEU A 454 -3.25 -7.06 29.74
C LEU A 454 -3.14 -7.37 31.23
N GLU A 455 -2.97 -6.35 32.07
CA GLU A 455 -2.95 -6.53 33.52
C GLU A 455 -4.27 -7.12 34.05
N ARG A 456 -5.41 -6.66 33.51
CA ARG A 456 -6.73 -7.19 33.86
C ARG A 456 -6.86 -8.67 33.48
N VAL A 457 -6.40 -9.05 32.28
CA VAL A 457 -6.41 -10.44 31.79
C VAL A 457 -5.45 -11.32 32.61
N ARG A 458 -4.27 -10.81 33.03
CA ARG A 458 -3.33 -11.56 33.90
C ARG A 458 -3.95 -11.95 35.24
N ARG A 459 -4.81 -11.10 35.80
CA ARG A 459 -5.51 -11.35 37.07
C ARG A 459 -6.75 -12.24 36.90
N TRP A 460 -7.19 -12.50 35.68
CA TRP A 460 -8.35 -13.33 35.43
C TRP A 460 -7.99 -14.81 35.52
N LYS A 461 -8.41 -15.47 36.61
CA LYS A 461 -8.10 -16.88 36.89
C LYS A 461 -8.41 -17.79 35.69
N GLY A 462 -7.38 -18.45 35.16
CA GLY A 462 -7.46 -19.37 34.02
C GLY A 462 -7.29 -18.73 32.63
N ALA A 463 -7.24 -17.40 32.54
CA ALA A 463 -6.91 -16.69 31.31
C ALA A 463 -5.41 -16.81 30.97
N ARG A 464 -5.06 -16.60 29.70
CA ARG A 464 -3.67 -16.65 29.22
C ARG A 464 -3.41 -15.59 28.16
N ILE A 465 -2.15 -15.15 28.05
CA ILE A 465 -1.71 -14.20 27.02
C ILE A 465 -0.62 -14.88 26.20
N THR A 466 -0.74 -14.85 24.87
CA THR A 466 0.33 -15.29 23.97
C THR A 466 0.90 -14.08 23.25
N SER A 467 2.13 -13.68 23.57
CA SER A 467 2.84 -12.62 22.84
C SER A 467 3.59 -13.20 21.64
N ALA A 468 3.63 -12.49 20.53
CA ALA A 468 4.51 -12.86 19.41
C ALA A 468 6.00 -12.65 19.73
N LYS A 469 6.36 -11.76 20.68
CA LYS A 469 7.76 -11.54 21.11
C LYS A 469 7.81 -11.07 22.58
N ARG A 470 8.72 -11.66 23.35
CA ARG A 470 8.99 -11.39 24.77
C ARG A 470 9.10 -9.87 25.04
N LEU A 471 8.18 -9.33 25.81
CA LEU A 471 8.23 -7.98 26.39
C LEU A 471 9.20 -7.89 27.60
N ASP A 472 9.91 -8.97 27.93
CA ASP A 472 10.80 -9.04 29.10
C ASP A 472 12.15 -8.28 28.94
N GLY A 473 12.36 -7.57 27.83
CA GLY A 473 13.59 -6.80 27.60
C GLY A 473 13.70 -5.49 28.41
N ALA A 474 12.62 -4.98 28.99
CA ALA A 474 12.58 -3.62 29.55
C ALA A 474 12.89 -3.52 31.06
N ARG A 475 13.14 -4.63 31.78
CA ARG A 475 13.38 -4.60 33.25
C ARG A 475 14.83 -4.85 33.68
N ARG A 476 15.80 -4.95 32.76
CA ARG A 476 17.20 -5.27 33.10
C ARG A 476 18.22 -4.12 33.02
N THR A 477 17.81 -2.87 32.77
CA THR A 477 18.74 -1.73 32.71
C THR A 477 18.50 -0.65 33.78
N ALA A 478 17.88 -1.02 34.90
CA ALA A 478 17.85 -0.20 36.10
C ALA A 478 18.51 -0.97 37.26
N LYS A 479 19.84 -1.09 37.18
CA LYS A 479 20.75 -1.30 38.31
C LYS A 479 22.10 -0.71 37.94
#